data_AF-A0A7V5XCZ8-F1
#
_entry.id   AF-A0A7V5XCZ8-F1
#
_cell.length_a   1.000
_cell.length_b   1.000
_cell.length_c   1.000
_cell.angle_alpha   90.00
_cell.angle_beta   90.00
_cell.angle_gamma   90.00
#
_symmetry.space_group_name_H-M   'P 1'
#
loop_
_entity.id
_entity.type
_entity.pdbx_description
1 polymer ?
#
loop_
_entity_poly.entity_id
_entity_poly.type
_entity_poly.pdbx_seq_one_letter_code
_entity_poly.pdbx_strand_id
1 'polypeptide(L)'
;MKRWLAVSLIMLLTMLGACSPTEPEIVIGSKNFTESVILGEMLRILASDSGAVARHQRALGGTRLVFSALASGEIDAYVEYTGTLIHEIFANDSIDNQ
;
A
#
# COMPACT_ATOMS: atom_id res chain seq x y z
N MET A 1 -4.71 -49.04 15.95
CA MET A 1 -4.47 -47.79 16.70
C MET A 1 -3.22 -47.03 16.23
N LYS A 2 -2.01 -47.64 16.20
CA LYS A 2 -0.76 -46.98 15.75
C LYS A 2 -0.78 -46.38 14.33
N ARG A 3 -1.46 -47.04 13.37
CA ARG A 3 -1.60 -46.56 11.98
C ARG A 3 -2.48 -45.30 11.86
N TRP A 4 -3.49 -45.18 12.72
CA TRP A 4 -4.38 -44.01 12.76
C TRP A 4 -3.70 -42.82 13.43
N LEU A 5 -2.90 -43.06 14.48
CA LEU A 5 -2.04 -42.03 15.07
C LEU A 5 -1.02 -41.47 14.07
N ALA A 6 -0.38 -42.33 13.26
CA ALA A 6 0.57 -41.89 12.26
C ALA A 6 -0.08 -41.01 11.17
N VAL A 7 -1.29 -41.37 10.72
CA VAL A 7 -2.05 -40.59 9.73
C VAL A 7 -2.48 -39.24 10.30
N SER A 8 -2.99 -39.21 11.54
CA SER A 8 -3.33 -37.95 12.23
C SER A 8 -2.11 -37.06 12.44
N LEU A 9 -0.95 -37.64 12.76
CA LEU A 9 0.29 -36.89 12.94
C LEU A 9 0.82 -36.31 11.62
N ILE A 10 0.75 -37.07 10.53
CA ILE A 10 1.14 -36.59 9.18
C ILE A 10 0.20 -35.47 8.72
N MET A 11 -1.11 -35.61 8.94
CA MET A 11 -2.11 -34.61 8.58
C MET A 11 -1.97 -33.32 9.41
N LEU A 12 -1.55 -33.43 10.67
CA LEU A 12 -1.23 -32.28 11.50
C LEU A 12 0.06 -31.59 11.01
N LEU A 13 1.08 -32.37 10.63
CA LEU A 13 2.36 -31.85 10.14
C LEU A 13 2.23 -31.11 8.79
N THR A 14 1.33 -31.53 7.92
CA THR A 14 1.06 -30.84 6.64
C THR A 14 0.30 -29.53 6.83
N MET A 15 -0.54 -29.41 7.86
CA MET A 15 -1.25 -28.16 8.19
C MET A 15 -0.33 -27.08 8.76
N LEU A 16 0.72 -27.46 9.51
CA LEU A 16 1.70 -26.50 10.03
C LEU A 16 2.64 -25.93 8.95
N GLY A 17 2.77 -26.59 7.79
CA GLY A 17 3.65 -26.15 6.69
C GLY A 17 3.02 -25.19 5.68
N ALA A 18 1.72 -24.88 5.80
CA ALA A 18 0.99 -24.07 4.81
C ALA A 18 1.08 -22.55 5.02
N CYS A 19 1.83 -22.10 6.02
CA CYS A 19 2.04 -20.67 6.28
C CYS A 19 3.24 -20.17 5.47
N SER A 20 3.05 -19.97 4.17
CA SER A 20 3.97 -19.12 3.41
C SER A 20 3.74 -17.67 3.85
N PRO A 21 4.77 -16.90 4.24
CA PRO A 21 4.61 -15.48 4.49
C PRO A 21 4.16 -14.81 3.18
N THR A 22 2.92 -14.32 3.14
CA THR A 22 2.47 -13.44 2.06
C THR A 22 3.30 -12.16 2.17
N GLU A 23 4.07 -11.84 1.13
CA GLU A 23 4.74 -10.55 1.06
C GLU A 23 3.68 -9.44 1.16
N PRO A 24 3.88 -8.45 2.04
CA PRO A 24 2.92 -7.35 2.16
C PRO A 24 2.84 -6.61 0.82
N GLU A 25 1.62 -6.49 0.29
CA GLU A 25 1.35 -5.74 -0.93
C GLU A 25 1.37 -4.24 -0.64
N ILE A 26 2.16 -3.48 -1.42
CA ILE A 26 2.20 -2.02 -1.37
C ILE A 26 0.99 -1.46 -2.13
N VAL A 27 0.19 -0.65 -1.46
CA VAL A 27 -0.98 0.02 -2.01
C VAL A 27 -0.62 1.46 -2.38
N ILE A 28 -0.58 1.75 -3.67
CA ILE A 28 -0.32 3.10 -4.18
C ILE A 28 -1.65 3.77 -4.52
N GLY A 29 -1.91 4.95 -3.99
CA GLY A 29 -3.10 5.74 -4.29
C GLY A 29 -2.86 6.81 -5.38
N SER A 30 -3.96 7.33 -5.93
CA SER A 30 -3.91 8.55 -6.75
C SER A 30 -5.12 9.45 -6.54
N LYS A 31 -4.95 10.74 -6.83
CA LYS A 31 -6.04 11.72 -6.90
C LYS A 31 -6.89 11.48 -8.15
N ASN A 32 -8.11 12.00 -8.14
CA ASN A 32 -9.07 11.89 -9.24
C ASN A 32 -8.85 12.94 -10.34
N PHE A 33 -7.65 12.93 -10.94
CA PHE A 33 -7.36 13.63 -12.19
C PHE A 33 -6.26 12.91 -12.98
N THR A 34 -6.19 13.17 -14.28
CA THR A 34 -5.41 12.38 -15.24
C THR A 34 -3.95 12.21 -14.88
N GLU A 35 -3.23 13.30 -14.59
CA GLU A 35 -1.79 13.22 -14.31
C GLU A 35 -1.52 12.43 -13.01
N SER A 36 -2.27 12.64 -11.92
CA SER A 36 -2.05 11.85 -10.69
C SER A 36 -2.29 10.36 -10.92
N VAL A 37 -3.28 9.99 -11.73
CA VAL A 37 -3.50 8.59 -12.11
C VAL A 37 -2.32 8.03 -12.93
N ILE A 38 -1.76 8.81 -13.87
CA ILE A 38 -0.58 8.37 -14.63
C ILE A 38 0.62 8.20 -13.70
N LEU A 39 0.89 9.17 -12.83
CA LEU A 39 2.02 9.14 -11.90
C LEU A 39 1.89 8.01 -10.86
N GLY A 40 0.68 7.73 -10.38
CA GLY A 40 0.41 6.58 -9.50
C GLY A 40 0.72 5.24 -10.16
N GLU A 41 0.39 5.09 -11.45
CA GLU A 41 0.73 3.88 -12.19
C GLU A 41 2.23 3.75 -12.45
N MET A 42 2.92 4.86 -12.75
CA MET A 42 4.37 4.88 -12.88
C MET A 42 5.06 4.46 -11.58
N LEU A 43 4.57 4.97 -10.43
CA LEU A 43 5.09 4.56 -9.12
C LEU A 43 4.84 3.07 -8.85
N ARG A 44 3.69 2.53 -9.25
CA ARG A 44 3.39 1.09 -9.13
C ARG A 44 4.34 0.23 -9.95
N ILE A 45 4.62 0.65 -11.18
CA ILE A 45 5.59 -0.02 -12.06
C ILE A 45 6.99 0.02 -11.44
N LEU A 46 7.44 1.17 -10.93
CA LEU A 46 8.75 1.30 -10.27
C LEU A 46 8.86 0.42 -9.01
N ALA A 47 7.81 0.38 -8.18
CA ALA A 47 7.77 -0.50 -7.02
C ALA A 47 7.88 -1.97 -7.44
N SER A 48 7.14 -2.39 -8.47
CA SER A 48 7.25 -3.75 -9.02
C SER A 48 8.62 -4.07 -9.61
N ASP A 49 9.26 -3.12 -10.30
CA ASP A 49 10.61 -3.31 -10.85
C ASP A 49 11.67 -3.47 -9.73
N SER A 50 11.43 -2.86 -8.57
CA SER A 50 12.26 -3.06 -7.36
C SER A 50 12.01 -4.38 -6.62
N GLY A 51 11.10 -5.22 -7.12
CA GLY A 51 10.76 -6.52 -6.55
C GLY A 51 9.60 -6.53 -5.57
N ALA A 52 8.90 -5.41 -5.37
CA ALA A 52 7.74 -5.35 -4.49
C ALA A 52 6.45 -5.80 -5.19
N VAL A 53 5.57 -6.49 -4.45
CA VAL A 53 4.17 -6.67 -4.87
C VAL A 53 3.46 -5.34 -4.67
N ALA A 54 2.97 -4.71 -5.74
CA ALA A 54 2.35 -3.38 -5.66
C ALA A 54 1.10 -3.28 -6.54
N ARG A 55 0.03 -2.71 -5.97
CA ARG A 55 -1.21 -2.37 -6.69
C ARG A 55 -1.49 -0.88 -6.65
N HIS A 56 -2.21 -0.41 -7.67
CA HIS A 56 -2.59 0.99 -7.78
C HIS A 56 -4.10 1.16 -7.58
N GLN A 57 -4.48 1.83 -6.49
CA GLN A 57 -5.84 2.26 -6.17
C GLN A 57 -6.10 3.64 -6.78
N ARG A 58 -6.65 3.61 -7.99
CA ARG A 58 -6.81 4.79 -8.86
C ARG A 58 -7.90 5.73 -8.36
N ALA A 59 -7.67 7.02 -8.57
CA ALA A 59 -8.69 8.07 -8.55
C ALA A 59 -9.55 8.11 -7.28
N LEU A 60 -8.90 8.01 -6.11
CA LEU A 60 -9.55 7.99 -4.79
C LEU A 60 -10.38 9.24 -4.49
N GLY A 61 -9.91 10.42 -4.95
CA GLY A 61 -10.62 11.69 -4.80
C GLY A 61 -9.69 12.90 -4.79
N GLY A 62 -10.08 13.95 -4.08
CA GLY A 62 -9.27 15.16 -3.91
C GLY A 62 -8.12 14.99 -2.91
N THR A 63 -7.24 16.00 -2.83
CA THR A 63 -6.04 16.02 -1.97
C THR A 63 -6.31 15.51 -0.54
N ARG A 64 -7.24 16.12 0.18
CA ARG A 64 -7.50 15.80 1.60
C ARG A 64 -7.95 14.34 1.80
N LEU A 65 -8.66 13.75 0.84
CA LEU A 65 -9.11 12.37 0.94
C LEU A 65 -7.92 11.41 0.74
N VAL A 66 -7.10 11.64 -0.29
CA VAL A 66 -5.90 10.81 -0.54
C VAL A 66 -4.88 10.95 0.59
N PHE A 67 -4.67 12.15 1.10
CA PHE A 67 -3.79 12.37 2.25
C PHE A 67 -4.31 11.68 3.52
N SER A 68 -5.63 11.71 3.77
CA SER A 68 -6.22 10.98 4.89
C SER A 68 -6.03 9.46 4.75
N ALA A 69 -6.17 8.93 3.54
CA ALA A 69 -5.93 7.52 3.25
C ALA A 69 -4.46 7.12 3.48
N LEU A 70 -3.51 8.02 3.16
CA LEU A 70 -2.10 7.81 3.49
C LEU A 70 -1.89 7.83 5.01
N ALA A 71 -2.42 8.84 5.69
CA ALA A 71 -2.25 9.01 7.14
C ALA A 71 -2.89 7.89 7.96
N SER A 72 -3.95 7.24 7.45
CA SER A 72 -4.61 6.11 8.08
C SER A 72 -3.97 4.76 7.76
N GLY A 73 -3.06 4.69 6.78
CA GLY A 73 -2.49 3.45 6.26
C GLY A 73 -3.42 2.66 5.33
N GLU A 74 -4.45 3.29 4.77
CA GLU A 74 -5.27 2.67 3.70
C GLU A 74 -4.49 2.58 2.39
N ILE A 75 -3.58 3.54 2.16
CA ILE A 75 -2.56 3.49 1.11
C ILE A 75 -1.18 3.71 1.73
N ASP A 76 -0.14 3.16 1.10
CA ASP A 76 1.24 3.26 1.57
C ASP A 76 2.00 4.42 0.91
N ALA A 77 1.60 4.80 -0.30
CA ALA A 77 2.24 5.88 -1.04
C ALA A 77 1.29 6.54 -2.05
N TYR A 78 1.53 7.80 -2.37
CA TYR A 78 0.97 8.49 -3.52
C TYR A 78 1.88 9.65 -3.94
N VAL A 79 1.70 10.17 -5.15
CA VAL A 79 2.45 11.33 -5.64
C VAL A 79 1.73 12.62 -5.27
N GLU A 80 2.45 13.57 -4.66
CA GLU A 80 1.92 14.84 -4.19
C GLU A 80 2.79 16.02 -4.67
N TYR A 81 2.16 17.18 -4.84
CA TYR A 81 2.82 18.43 -5.16
C TYR A 81 3.20 19.19 -3.89
N THR A 82 4.41 19.72 -3.86
CA THR A 82 4.94 20.51 -2.76
C THR A 82 4.05 21.71 -2.42
N GLY A 83 3.55 22.44 -3.43
CA GLY A 83 2.64 23.56 -3.22
C GLY A 83 1.31 23.16 -2.58
N THR A 84 0.79 21.97 -2.92
CA THR A 84 -0.43 21.44 -2.30
C THR A 84 -0.19 21.05 -0.84
N LEU A 85 0.98 20.48 -0.51
CA LEU A 85 1.35 20.21 0.88
C LEU A 85 1.35 21.49 1.71
N ILE A 86 2.04 22.53 1.23
CA ILE A 86 2.20 23.80 1.95
C ILE A 86 0.86 24.54 2.08
N HIS A 87 0.12 24.69 0.98
CA HIS A 87 -1.04 25.59 0.94
C HIS A 87 -2.38 24.93 1.20
N GLU A 88 -2.48 23.61 1.08
CA GLU A 88 -3.74 22.89 1.33
C GLU A 88 -3.64 22.03 2.58
N ILE A 89 -2.65 21.13 2.67
CA ILE A 89 -2.60 20.11 3.75
C ILE A 89 -2.15 20.73 5.06
N PHE A 90 -1.02 21.43 5.05
CA PHE A 90 -0.33 22.00 6.20
C PHE A 90 -0.48 23.53 6.30
N ALA A 91 -1.52 24.08 5.68
CA ALA A 91 -1.74 25.54 5.58
C ALA A 91 -1.78 26.27 6.94
N ASN A 92 -2.14 25.54 8.01
CA ASN A 92 -2.23 26.08 9.37
C ASN A 92 -1.04 25.68 10.25
N ASP A 93 -0.12 24.89 9.71
CA ASP A 93 1.11 24.55 10.40
C ASP A 93 2.13 25.64 10.07
N SER A 94 2.83 26.14 11.08
CA SER A 94 3.96 27.04 10.88
C SER A 94 5.10 26.24 10.24
N ILE A 95 5.06 26.07 8.92
CA ILE A 95 6.17 25.57 8.14
C ILE A 95 7.12 26.76 7.97
N ASP A 96 8.01 26.94 8.95
CA ASP A 96 9.09 27.90 8.84
C ASP A 96 9.99 27.47 7.67
N ASN A 97 9.95 28.25 6.58
CA ASN A 97 10.92 28.16 5.49
C ASN A 97 12.26 28.67 6.01
N GLN A 98 13.02 27.80 6.68
CA GLN A 98 14.45 28.02 6.93
C GLN A 98 15.22 28.00 5.61
#